data_AF-A0A3M1D778-F1
#
_entry.id   AF-A0A3M1D778-F1
#
_cell.length_a   1.000
_cell.length_b   1.000
_cell.length_c   1.000
_cell.angle_alpha   90.00
_cell.angle_beta   90.00
_cell.angle_gamma   90.00
#
_symmetry.space_group_name_H-M   'P 1'
#
loop_
_entity.id
_entity.type
_entity.pdbx_description
1 polymer ?
#
loop_
_entity_poly.entity_id
_entity_poly.type
_entity_poly.pdbx_seq_one_letter_code
_entity_poly.pdbx_strand_id
1 'polypeptide(L)'
;PREIWRFVRGVSRGLRMGHLFPAHAASRQPGAPGGSHAEPAEPGRAFGGGTPAVWRSHHRLPVDRLVRAVDILHLSDVHLRTPDRSLARLAALLSGETADLVVITGDLVTRGWSESSVRTFLDALPAAPLGRFAILGNWEHWSGVRIGPWRRLLAAHDVQLLVDEAAECGPITVVGTDDVVAGSPDLRRIGSLLAAASSPTVVLSHSPALFPALAAAGARRVLAGHSHGGQVHLPLLGPLWVPRGTDGYVAGWYHEAGADLFVHRGLGWSIAPLRLHCPPELACLHLLPGASP
;
A
#
# COMPACT_ATOMS: atom_id res chain seq x y z
N PRO A 1 -22.01 -5.29 27.28
CA PRO A 1 -21.90 -6.76 27.01
C PRO A 1 -22.01 -7.17 25.54
N ARG A 2 -23.08 -6.79 24.82
CA ARG A 2 -23.29 -7.19 23.41
C ARG A 2 -22.24 -6.65 22.43
N GLU A 3 -21.77 -5.41 22.63
CA GLU A 3 -20.71 -4.81 21.80
C GLU A 3 -19.35 -5.47 22.02
N ILE A 4 -18.99 -5.77 23.27
CA ILE A 4 -17.78 -6.53 23.61
C ILE A 4 -17.80 -7.90 22.92
N TRP A 5 -18.92 -8.63 23.00
CA TRP A 5 -19.05 -9.92 22.31
C TRP A 5 -18.97 -9.81 20.78
N ARG A 6 -19.50 -8.74 20.19
CA ARG A 6 -19.36 -8.45 18.75
C ARG A 6 -17.90 -8.18 18.38
N PHE A 7 -17.20 -7.38 19.18
CA PHE A 7 -15.79 -7.10 19.02
C PHE A 7 -14.94 -8.37 19.10
N VAL A 8 -15.11 -9.18 20.16
CA VAL A 8 -14.38 -10.45 20.34
C VAL A 8 -14.64 -11.42 19.19
N ARG A 9 -15.89 -11.55 18.71
CA ARG A 9 -16.20 -12.39 17.54
C ARG A 9 -15.55 -11.84 16.26
N GLY A 10 -15.51 -10.52 16.09
CA GLY A 10 -14.84 -9.85 14.98
C GLY A 10 -13.35 -10.15 14.96
N VAL A 11 -12.67 -9.98 16.11
CA VAL A 11 -11.25 -10.29 16.29
C VAL A 11 -10.97 -11.76 15.99
N SER A 12 -11.74 -12.69 16.58
CA SER A 12 -11.58 -14.14 16.35
C SER A 12 -11.77 -14.56 14.89
N ARG A 13 -12.67 -13.89 14.15
CA ARG A 13 -12.85 -14.14 12.72
C ARG A 13 -11.68 -13.58 11.90
N GLY A 14 -11.23 -12.37 12.22
CA GLY A 14 -10.07 -11.75 11.56
C GLY A 14 -8.81 -12.60 11.69
N LEU A 15 -8.51 -13.08 12.91
CA LEU A 15 -7.33 -13.91 13.17
C LEU A 15 -7.30 -15.21 12.33
N ARG A 16 -8.48 -15.76 11.99
CA ARG A 16 -8.60 -16.95 11.13
C ARG A 16 -8.29 -16.70 9.65
N MET A 17 -8.26 -15.44 9.22
CA MET A 17 -7.92 -15.04 7.85
C MET A 17 -6.42 -14.75 7.66
N GLY A 18 -5.58 -15.19 8.59
CA GLY A 18 -4.14 -15.00 8.55
C GLY A 18 -3.39 -16.06 9.35
N HIS A 19 -2.13 -15.77 9.61
CA HIS A 19 -1.20 -16.66 10.31
C HIS A 19 -0.74 -16.00 11.60
N LEU A 20 -0.96 -16.68 12.75
CA LEU A 20 -0.36 -16.32 14.04
C LEU A 20 1.09 -16.81 14.07
N PHE A 21 2.01 -15.98 14.58
CA PHE A 21 3.45 -16.26 14.62
C PHE A 21 3.98 -16.86 13.30
N PRO A 22 3.87 -16.11 12.19
CA PRO A 22 4.20 -16.62 10.87
C PRO A 22 5.68 -17.01 10.77
N ALA A 23 5.99 -18.30 10.80
CA ALA A 23 7.36 -18.81 10.60
C ALA A 23 7.97 -18.33 9.27
N HIS A 24 7.14 -18.13 8.24
CA HIS A 24 7.55 -17.62 6.93
C HIS A 24 8.01 -16.15 6.97
N ALA A 25 7.59 -15.35 7.95
CA ALA A 25 8.08 -13.97 8.12
C ALA A 25 9.58 -13.92 8.45
N ALA A 26 10.16 -15.02 8.95
CA ALA A 26 11.59 -15.14 9.20
C ALA A 26 12.38 -15.65 7.97
N SER A 27 11.71 -16.12 6.92
CA SER A 27 12.36 -16.82 5.79
C SER A 27 12.88 -15.90 4.68
N ARG A 28 12.32 -14.69 4.56
CA ARG A 28 12.73 -13.70 3.56
C ARG A 28 13.32 -12.50 4.26
N GLN A 29 14.60 -12.21 4.02
CA GLN A 29 15.25 -11.05 4.62
C GLN A 29 14.97 -9.79 3.77
N PRO A 30 14.58 -8.67 4.41
CA PRO A 30 14.49 -7.40 3.71
C PRO A 30 15.85 -7.00 3.13
N GLY A 31 15.86 -6.53 1.90
CA GLY A 31 17.06 -6.07 1.20
C GLY A 31 16.67 -5.01 0.19
N ALA A 32 17.22 -3.81 0.36
CA ALA A 32 16.90 -2.68 -0.49
C ALA A 32 17.80 -2.65 -1.74
N PRO A 33 17.27 -2.38 -2.94
CA PRO A 33 18.07 -2.37 -4.16
C PRO A 33 19.08 -1.22 -4.21
N GLY A 34 20.29 -1.49 -4.71
CA GLY A 34 21.18 -0.46 -5.28
C GLY A 34 21.49 0.77 -4.40
N GLY A 35 21.90 0.57 -3.14
CA GLY A 35 22.23 1.69 -2.24
C GLY A 35 21.01 2.47 -1.74
N SER A 36 19.80 1.94 -1.93
CA SER A 36 18.60 2.39 -1.23
C SER A 36 18.84 2.22 0.27
N HIS A 37 18.95 3.34 0.98
CA HIS A 37 18.95 3.34 2.43
C HIS A 37 17.62 3.91 2.88
N ALA A 38 16.92 3.16 3.74
CA ALA A 38 15.79 3.71 4.47
C ALA A 38 16.38 4.64 5.53
N GLU A 39 16.17 5.95 5.41
CA GLU A 39 16.43 6.83 6.54
C GLU A 39 15.38 6.53 7.63
N PRO A 40 15.78 6.41 8.91
CA PRO A 40 14.83 6.32 10.00
C PRO A 40 13.86 7.51 9.92
N ALA A 41 12.60 7.29 10.30
CA ALA A 41 11.66 8.39 10.47
C ALA A 41 12.30 9.53 11.27
N GLU A 42 12.03 10.77 10.87
CA GLU A 42 11.66 11.75 11.87
C GLU A 42 10.41 11.19 12.58
N PRO A 43 10.43 10.86 13.88
CA PRO A 43 9.21 10.51 14.58
C PRO A 43 8.23 11.66 14.38
N GLY A 44 7.15 11.43 13.63
CA GLY A 44 6.14 12.45 13.39
C GLY A 44 5.75 13.05 14.73
N ARG A 45 5.63 14.39 14.82
CA ARG A 45 5.28 15.09 16.06
C ARG A 45 4.21 14.29 16.80
N ALA A 46 4.50 13.84 18.01
CA ALA A 46 3.52 13.20 18.86
C ALA A 46 2.39 14.21 19.07
N PHE A 47 1.34 14.12 18.27
CA PHE A 47 0.15 14.95 18.45
C PHE A 47 -0.49 14.45 19.74
N GLY A 48 -0.37 15.25 20.81
CA GLY A 48 -0.79 14.88 22.15
C GLY A 48 -2.16 14.17 22.20
N GLY A 49 -2.26 13.19 23.10
CA GLY A 49 -3.50 12.43 23.32
C GLY A 49 -3.57 11.08 22.60
N GLY A 50 -2.59 10.19 22.86
CA GLY A 50 -2.75 8.73 22.70
C GLY A 50 -2.81 8.19 21.27
N THR A 51 -2.38 8.94 20.25
CA THR A 51 -2.33 8.47 18.85
C THR A 51 -0.88 8.22 18.45
N PRO A 52 -0.53 7.04 17.89
CA PRO A 52 0.84 6.77 17.48
C PRO A 52 1.27 7.74 16.38
N ALA A 53 2.50 8.24 16.48
CA ALA A 53 3.14 9.03 15.44
C ALA A 53 3.12 8.25 14.11
N VAL A 54 2.74 8.91 13.02
CA VAL A 54 2.90 8.36 11.67
C VAL A 54 4.39 8.41 11.33
N TRP A 55 4.95 7.26 10.99
CA TRP A 55 6.31 7.12 10.50
C TRP A 55 6.35 7.57 9.04
N ARG A 56 7.09 8.63 8.73
CA ARG A 56 7.48 8.95 7.35
C ARG A 56 8.74 8.20 6.92
N SER A 57 8.67 7.40 5.86
CA SER A 57 9.84 6.70 5.31
C SER A 57 10.21 7.27 3.95
N HIS A 58 11.51 7.46 3.70
CA HIS A 58 12.04 7.95 2.44
C HIS A 58 12.87 6.86 1.77
N HIS A 59 12.60 6.62 0.50
CA HIS A 59 13.28 5.60 -0.31
C HIS A 59 13.78 6.22 -1.59
N ARG A 60 15.02 5.94 -1.98
CA ARG A 60 15.61 6.45 -3.23
C ARG A 60 15.93 5.29 -4.13
N LEU A 61 15.36 5.25 -5.33
CA LEU A 61 15.55 4.16 -6.27
C LEU A 61 16.09 4.67 -7.60
N PRO A 62 17.30 4.25 -8.01
CA PRO A 62 17.74 4.47 -9.38
C PRO A 62 16.88 3.62 -10.33
N VAL A 63 16.40 4.24 -11.40
CA VAL A 63 15.54 3.59 -12.40
C VAL A 63 16.13 3.81 -13.79
N ASP A 64 16.49 2.70 -14.44
CA ASP A 64 16.97 2.72 -15.81
C ASP A 64 15.92 3.29 -16.75
N ARG A 65 16.39 4.08 -17.73
CA ARG A 65 15.56 4.75 -18.75
C ARG A 65 14.57 5.80 -18.19
N LEU A 66 14.64 6.12 -16.90
CA LEU A 66 13.85 7.21 -16.34
C LEU A 66 14.44 8.56 -16.79
N VAL A 67 13.64 9.38 -17.47
CA VAL A 67 14.12 10.62 -18.10
C VAL A 67 14.23 11.81 -17.14
N ARG A 68 13.57 11.76 -15.98
CA ARG A 68 13.66 12.75 -14.90
C ARG A 68 13.25 12.14 -13.58
N ALA A 69 13.66 12.74 -12.46
CA ALA A 69 13.22 12.29 -11.15
C ALA A 69 11.69 12.37 -11.00
N VAL A 70 11.14 11.45 -10.21
CA VAL A 70 9.71 11.37 -9.88
C VAL A 70 9.55 11.06 -8.40
N ASP A 71 8.83 11.94 -7.70
CA ASP A 71 8.49 11.74 -6.30
C ASP A 71 7.10 11.11 -6.16
N ILE A 72 7.04 9.92 -5.57
CA ILE A 72 5.83 9.14 -5.38
C ILE A 72 5.44 9.13 -3.91
N LEU A 73 4.22 9.57 -3.60
CA LEU A 73 3.59 9.33 -2.31
C LEU A 73 2.80 8.01 -2.38
N HIS A 74 3.26 7.00 -1.64
CA HIS A 74 2.65 5.69 -1.56
C HIS A 74 1.83 5.57 -0.28
N LEU A 75 0.51 5.38 -0.46
CA LEU A 75 -0.47 5.19 0.60
C LEU A 75 -1.04 3.78 0.50
N SER A 76 -1.34 3.15 1.64
CA SER A 76 -1.96 1.83 1.66
C SER A 76 -2.73 1.57 2.94
N ASP A 77 -3.70 0.67 2.87
CA ASP A 77 -4.39 0.06 4.02
C ASP A 77 -4.89 1.12 5.01
N VAL A 78 -5.68 2.08 4.52
CA VAL A 78 -6.22 3.18 5.34
C VAL A 78 -7.38 2.70 6.22
N HIS A 79 -8.16 1.70 5.75
CA HIS A 79 -9.29 1.10 6.47
C HIS A 79 -10.32 2.13 6.97
N LEU A 80 -10.73 3.03 6.09
CA LEU A 80 -11.74 4.04 6.36
C LEU A 80 -13.08 3.40 6.72
N ARG A 81 -13.67 3.88 7.81
CA ARG A 81 -14.98 3.44 8.29
C ARG A 81 -15.97 4.61 8.38
N THR A 82 -15.72 5.52 9.30
CA THR A 82 -16.52 6.74 9.48
C THR A 82 -15.60 7.91 9.71
N PRO A 83 -16.01 9.15 9.37
CA PRO A 83 -15.22 10.32 9.73
C PRO A 83 -15.00 10.36 11.24
N ASP A 84 -13.73 10.48 11.63
CA ASP A 84 -13.31 10.58 13.02
C ASP A 84 -12.08 11.50 13.15
N ARG A 85 -11.58 11.66 14.37
CA ARG A 85 -10.41 12.50 14.63
C ARG A 85 -9.13 11.96 13.98
N SER A 86 -9.03 10.65 13.78
CA SER A 86 -7.86 10.04 13.14
C SER A 86 -7.83 10.36 11.66
N LEU A 87 -8.98 10.27 10.98
CA LEU A 87 -9.13 10.70 9.59
C LEU A 87 -8.86 12.19 9.43
N ALA A 88 -9.40 13.04 10.29
CA ALA A 88 -9.14 14.49 10.22
C ALA A 88 -7.65 14.83 10.35
N ARG A 89 -6.91 14.11 11.22
CA ARG A 89 -5.47 14.27 11.37
C ARG A 89 -4.69 13.75 10.18
N LEU A 90 -5.07 12.60 9.63
CA LEU A 90 -4.47 12.05 8.42
C LEU A 90 -4.69 13.01 7.24
N ALA A 91 -5.91 13.56 7.09
CA ALA A 91 -6.21 14.55 6.08
C ALA A 91 -5.31 15.79 6.20
N ALA A 92 -5.17 16.34 7.41
CA ALA A 92 -4.28 17.47 7.67
C ALA A 92 -2.81 17.16 7.36
N LEU A 93 -2.35 15.93 7.62
CA LEU A 93 -1.01 15.47 7.26
C LEU A 93 -0.83 15.44 5.74
N LEU A 94 -1.76 14.79 5.02
CA LEU A 94 -1.70 14.63 3.56
C LEU A 94 -1.77 15.96 2.81
N SER A 95 -2.57 16.92 3.30
CA SER A 95 -2.66 18.25 2.69
C SER A 95 -1.37 19.08 2.82
N GLY A 96 -0.45 18.68 3.70
CA GLY A 96 0.89 19.28 3.80
C GLY A 96 1.94 18.63 2.90
N GLU A 97 1.58 17.57 2.17
CA GLU A 97 2.50 16.82 1.32
C GLU A 97 2.68 17.41 -0.07
N THR A 98 3.80 17.06 -0.69
CA THR A 98 4.08 17.30 -2.11
C THR A 98 4.49 16.00 -2.77
N ALA A 99 3.93 15.71 -3.94
CA ALA A 99 4.33 14.56 -4.75
C ALA A 99 4.11 14.85 -6.23
N ASP A 100 4.87 14.20 -7.09
CA ASP A 100 4.57 14.16 -8.52
C ASP A 100 3.42 13.19 -8.80
N LEU A 101 3.41 12.06 -8.08
CA LEU A 101 2.47 10.95 -8.25
C LEU A 101 1.95 10.49 -6.88
N VAL A 102 0.65 10.21 -6.77
CA VAL A 102 0.09 9.52 -5.60
C VAL A 102 -0.39 8.14 -6.01
N VAL A 103 -0.01 7.11 -5.25
CA VAL A 103 -0.47 5.74 -5.47
C VAL A 103 -1.08 5.16 -4.20
N ILE A 104 -2.22 4.49 -4.36
CA ILE A 104 -2.99 3.87 -3.28
C ILE A 104 -3.09 2.37 -3.54
N THR A 105 -2.36 1.56 -2.78
CA THR A 105 -2.27 0.10 -3.02
C THR A 105 -3.38 -0.71 -2.35
N GLY A 106 -4.62 -0.21 -2.36
CA GLY A 106 -5.80 -0.94 -1.87
C GLY A 106 -6.10 -0.79 -0.37
N ASP A 107 -7.19 -1.43 0.06
CA ASP A 107 -7.73 -1.39 1.42
C ASP A 107 -7.97 0.05 1.93
N LEU A 108 -8.57 0.87 1.07
CA LEU A 108 -9.04 2.20 1.46
C LEU A 108 -10.18 2.11 2.46
N VAL A 109 -11.06 1.12 2.32
CA VAL A 109 -12.25 0.98 3.16
C VAL A 109 -12.24 -0.33 3.95
N THR A 110 -13.07 -0.38 4.99
CA THR A 110 -13.34 -1.60 5.75
C THR A 110 -14.85 -1.84 5.90
N ARG A 111 -15.27 -2.90 6.58
CA ARG A 111 -16.69 -3.18 6.80
C ARG A 111 -17.38 -2.02 7.54
N GLY A 112 -18.54 -1.62 7.02
CA GLY A 112 -19.32 -0.51 7.57
C GLY A 112 -18.75 0.87 7.25
N TRP A 113 -17.97 0.96 6.16
CA TRP A 113 -17.48 2.23 5.64
C TRP A 113 -18.61 3.16 5.19
N SER A 114 -18.28 4.44 5.13
CA SER A 114 -19.17 5.52 4.70
C SER A 114 -18.51 6.30 3.58
N GLU A 115 -19.29 6.67 2.57
CA GLU A 115 -18.79 7.46 1.44
C GLU A 115 -18.19 8.79 1.88
N SER A 116 -18.73 9.42 2.93
CA SER A 116 -18.17 10.66 3.48
C SER A 116 -16.73 10.48 3.98
N SER A 117 -16.39 9.35 4.62
CA SER A 117 -15.01 9.10 5.05
C SER A 117 -14.04 8.96 3.87
N VAL A 118 -14.48 8.34 2.78
CA VAL A 118 -13.69 8.21 1.55
C VAL A 118 -13.49 9.57 0.90
N ARG A 119 -14.56 10.38 0.76
CA ARG A 119 -14.47 11.73 0.21
C ARG A 119 -13.51 12.62 1.00
N THR A 120 -13.65 12.66 2.32
CA THR A 120 -12.74 13.42 3.19
C THR A 120 -11.28 13.01 3.02
N PHE A 121 -11.00 11.72 2.83
CA PHE A 121 -9.65 11.25 2.57
C PHE A 121 -9.15 11.69 1.18
N LEU A 122 -9.96 11.49 0.14
CA LEU A 122 -9.60 11.82 -1.24
C LEU A 122 -9.40 13.33 -1.45
N ASP A 123 -10.24 14.15 -0.83
CA ASP A 123 -10.14 15.63 -0.86
C ASP A 123 -8.84 16.14 -0.22
N ALA A 124 -8.25 15.36 0.69
CA ALA A 124 -7.03 15.72 1.39
C ALA A 124 -5.75 15.30 0.66
N LEU A 125 -5.86 14.53 -0.43
CA LEU A 125 -4.69 14.08 -1.20
C LEU A 125 -3.96 15.29 -1.80
N PRO A 126 -2.62 15.32 -1.72
CA PRO A 126 -1.84 16.43 -2.27
C PRO A 126 -2.00 16.51 -3.79
N ALA A 127 -1.64 17.66 -4.36
CA ALA A 127 -1.49 17.78 -5.80
C ALA A 127 -0.49 16.72 -6.31
N ALA A 128 -0.80 16.14 -7.47
CA ALA A 128 0.01 15.09 -8.09
C ALA A 128 -0.04 15.27 -9.62
N PRO A 129 0.83 16.11 -10.20
CA PRO A 129 0.77 16.49 -11.62
C PRO A 129 0.95 15.30 -12.59
N LEU A 130 1.53 14.19 -12.15
CA LEU A 130 1.61 12.94 -12.93
C LEU A 130 0.42 12.01 -12.72
N GLY A 131 -0.51 12.36 -11.82
CA GLY A 131 -1.75 11.64 -11.57
C GLY A 131 -1.85 11.03 -10.18
N ARG A 132 -3.04 10.53 -9.88
CA ARG A 132 -3.35 9.79 -8.66
C ARG A 132 -3.98 8.46 -9.05
N PHE A 133 -3.43 7.36 -8.54
CA PHE A 133 -3.87 6.02 -8.92
C PHE A 133 -4.24 5.19 -7.71
N ALA A 134 -5.29 4.39 -7.84
CA ALA A 134 -5.68 3.42 -6.83
C ALA A 134 -5.91 2.06 -7.47
N ILE A 135 -5.67 1.01 -6.71
CA ILE A 135 -6.09 -0.36 -7.02
C ILE A 135 -7.07 -0.86 -5.96
N LEU A 136 -7.64 -2.04 -6.18
CA LEU A 136 -8.47 -2.71 -5.19
C LEU A 136 -7.59 -3.52 -4.25
N GLY A 137 -7.92 -3.50 -2.96
CA GLY A 137 -7.49 -4.48 -1.99
C GLY A 137 -8.59 -5.48 -1.66
N ASN A 138 -8.30 -6.43 -0.78
CA ASN A 138 -9.27 -7.45 -0.42
C ASN A 138 -10.48 -6.86 0.31
N TRP A 139 -10.35 -5.73 1.01
CA TRP A 139 -11.48 -5.12 1.70
C TRP A 139 -12.44 -4.37 0.79
N GLU A 140 -12.01 -3.84 -0.35
CA GLU A 140 -12.97 -3.35 -1.34
C GLU A 140 -13.90 -4.49 -1.77
N HIS A 141 -13.33 -5.65 -2.13
CA HIS A 141 -14.07 -6.86 -2.48
C HIS A 141 -14.97 -7.36 -1.34
N TRP A 142 -14.47 -7.42 -0.11
CA TRP A 142 -15.22 -7.95 1.04
C TRP A 142 -16.23 -7.00 1.66
N SER A 143 -16.12 -5.70 1.39
CA SER A 143 -16.98 -4.66 2.00
C SER A 143 -18.15 -4.24 1.10
N GLY A 144 -18.41 -4.99 0.03
CA GLY A 144 -19.53 -4.75 -0.88
C GLY A 144 -19.34 -3.54 -1.79
N VAL A 145 -18.09 -3.14 -2.03
CA VAL A 145 -17.78 -2.10 -3.01
C VAL A 145 -18.16 -2.62 -4.40
N ARG A 146 -18.96 -1.84 -5.13
CA ARG A 146 -19.26 -2.12 -6.54
C ARG A 146 -18.30 -1.33 -7.41
N ILE A 147 -17.56 -2.01 -8.29
CA ILE A 147 -16.47 -1.42 -9.10
C ILE A 147 -16.94 -0.18 -9.88
N GLY A 148 -18.12 -0.22 -10.53
CA GLY A 148 -18.63 0.91 -11.31
C GLY A 148 -18.83 2.19 -10.47
N PRO A 149 -19.67 2.16 -9.41
CA PRO A 149 -19.79 3.27 -8.47
C PRO A 149 -18.47 3.70 -7.82
N TRP A 150 -17.61 2.75 -7.46
CA TRP A 150 -16.30 3.02 -6.84
C TRP A 150 -15.38 3.80 -7.77
N ARG A 151 -15.26 3.36 -9.02
CA ARG A 151 -14.49 4.04 -10.07
C ARG A 151 -14.97 5.47 -10.27
N ARG A 152 -16.30 5.71 -10.25
CA ARG A 152 -16.85 7.08 -10.35
C ARG A 152 -16.57 7.93 -9.12
N LEU A 153 -16.63 7.35 -7.92
CA LEU A 153 -16.28 8.05 -6.69
C LEU A 153 -14.81 8.49 -6.72
N LEU A 154 -13.90 7.58 -7.05
CA LEU A 154 -12.47 7.90 -7.17
C LEU A 154 -12.21 8.95 -8.26
N ALA A 155 -12.80 8.78 -9.44
CA ALA A 155 -12.62 9.71 -10.56
C ALA A 155 -13.14 11.12 -10.26
N ALA A 156 -14.18 11.27 -9.41
CA ALA A 156 -14.68 12.57 -8.97
C ALA A 156 -13.69 13.36 -8.09
N HIS A 157 -12.61 12.71 -7.63
CA HIS A 157 -11.52 13.33 -6.87
C HIS A 157 -10.16 13.18 -7.60
N ASP A 158 -10.20 13.03 -8.93
CA ASP A 158 -9.04 12.88 -9.81
C ASP A 158 -8.16 11.65 -9.48
N VAL A 159 -8.77 10.60 -8.93
CA VAL A 159 -8.10 9.31 -8.68
C VAL A 159 -8.56 8.28 -9.72
N GLN A 160 -7.64 7.80 -10.55
CA GLN A 160 -7.92 6.75 -11.51
C GLN A 160 -7.78 5.37 -10.85
N LEU A 161 -8.88 4.61 -10.88
CA LEU A 161 -8.84 3.19 -10.50
C LEU A 161 -8.18 2.37 -11.62
N LEU A 162 -7.25 1.49 -11.26
CA LEU A 162 -6.61 0.54 -12.17
C LEU A 162 -6.92 -0.89 -11.71
N VAL A 163 -7.53 -1.70 -12.58
CA VAL A 163 -7.81 -3.13 -12.33
C VAL A 163 -7.33 -3.93 -13.54
N ASP A 164 -6.12 -4.48 -13.45
CA ASP A 164 -5.37 -5.05 -14.58
C ASP A 164 -5.27 -4.07 -15.76
N GLU A 165 -4.98 -2.82 -15.41
CA GLU A 165 -4.97 -1.66 -16.31
C GLU A 165 -3.66 -0.88 -16.13
N ALA A 166 -3.26 -0.13 -17.15
CA ALA A 166 -2.08 0.73 -17.12
C ALA A 166 -2.44 2.18 -17.45
N ALA A 167 -1.64 3.11 -16.92
CA ALA A 167 -1.72 4.53 -17.21
C ALA A 167 -0.33 5.09 -17.50
N GLU A 168 -0.17 5.76 -18.64
CA GLU A 168 1.05 6.49 -18.96
C GLU A 168 1.04 7.85 -18.25
N CYS A 169 2.08 8.10 -17.47
CA CYS A 169 2.15 9.25 -16.56
C CYS A 169 3.36 10.13 -16.90
N GLY A 170 3.68 10.28 -18.19
CA GLY A 170 4.89 10.96 -18.66
C GLY A 170 6.13 10.07 -18.53
N PRO A 171 7.07 10.34 -17.60
CA PRO A 171 8.33 9.60 -17.51
C PRO A 171 8.20 8.15 -17.03
N ILE A 172 7.03 7.72 -16.55
CA ILE A 172 6.76 6.37 -16.06
C ILE A 172 5.39 5.88 -16.50
N THR A 173 5.21 4.55 -16.48
CA THR A 173 3.91 3.89 -16.66
C THR A 173 3.51 3.23 -15.34
N VAL A 174 2.30 3.51 -14.85
CA VAL A 174 1.75 2.84 -13.67
C VAL A 174 0.87 1.70 -14.13
N VAL A 175 1.09 0.50 -13.61
CA VAL A 175 0.29 -0.70 -13.90
C VAL A 175 -0.38 -1.15 -12.61
N GLY A 176 -1.70 -1.17 -12.57
CA GLY A 176 -2.46 -1.66 -11.42
C GLY A 176 -3.00 -3.06 -11.65
N THR A 177 -3.00 -3.88 -10.61
CA THR A 177 -3.50 -5.27 -10.63
C THR A 177 -4.80 -5.38 -9.83
N ASP A 178 -5.65 -6.35 -10.15
CA ASP A 178 -6.68 -6.80 -9.20
C ASP A 178 -6.04 -7.57 -8.03
N ASP A 179 -6.73 -7.63 -6.89
CA ASP A 179 -6.21 -8.29 -5.70
C ASP A 179 -6.20 -9.82 -5.85
N VAL A 180 -5.09 -10.48 -5.53
CA VAL A 180 -4.96 -11.95 -5.63
C VAL A 180 -5.71 -12.70 -4.52
N VAL A 181 -6.01 -12.03 -3.40
CA VAL A 181 -6.64 -12.68 -2.24
C VAL A 181 -8.17 -12.77 -2.41
N ALA A 182 -8.80 -11.74 -2.97
CA ALA A 182 -10.25 -11.63 -3.10
C ALA A 182 -10.74 -11.37 -4.53
N GLY A 183 -9.87 -10.94 -5.44
CA GLY A 183 -10.15 -10.68 -6.84
C GLY A 183 -9.65 -11.81 -7.75
N SER A 184 -9.34 -11.46 -9.00
CA SER A 184 -8.86 -12.42 -10.01
C SER A 184 -7.91 -11.75 -11.02
N PRO A 185 -6.67 -11.43 -10.61
CA PRO A 185 -5.72 -10.74 -11.47
C PRO A 185 -5.37 -11.53 -12.74
N ASP A 186 -5.45 -10.89 -13.90
CA ASP A 186 -5.05 -11.45 -15.19
C ASP A 186 -3.56 -11.20 -15.49
N LEU A 187 -2.72 -12.13 -15.05
CA LEU A 187 -1.27 -12.08 -15.24
C LEU A 187 -0.84 -12.03 -16.72
N ARG A 188 -1.62 -12.60 -17.65
CA ARG A 188 -1.27 -12.52 -19.08
C ARG A 188 -1.48 -11.12 -19.61
N ARG A 189 -2.60 -10.50 -19.22
CA ARG A 189 -2.87 -9.10 -19.54
C ARG A 189 -1.83 -8.18 -18.92
N ILE A 190 -1.51 -8.37 -17.64
CA ILE A 190 -0.47 -7.59 -16.94
C ILE A 190 0.88 -7.72 -17.66
N GLY A 191 1.32 -8.95 -17.98
CA GLY A 191 2.55 -9.17 -18.75
C GLY A 191 2.55 -8.47 -20.11
N SER A 192 1.40 -8.45 -20.80
CA SER A 192 1.25 -7.74 -22.07
C SER A 192 1.37 -6.22 -21.90
N LEU A 193 0.79 -5.65 -20.84
CA LEU A 193 0.92 -4.23 -20.51
C LEU A 193 2.36 -3.85 -20.20
N LEU A 194 3.07 -4.70 -19.44
CA LEU A 194 4.48 -4.49 -19.10
C LEU A 194 5.37 -4.54 -20.35
N ALA A 195 5.14 -5.48 -21.25
CA ALA A 195 5.89 -5.61 -22.49
C ALA A 195 5.63 -4.46 -23.47
N ALA A 196 4.43 -3.89 -23.46
CA ALA A 196 4.04 -2.78 -24.33
C ALA A 196 4.50 -1.40 -23.82
N ALA A 197 4.89 -1.28 -22.54
CA ALA A 197 5.26 -0.01 -21.94
C ALA A 197 6.55 0.56 -22.56
N SER A 198 6.48 1.82 -23.00
CA SER A 198 7.61 2.57 -23.57
C SER A 198 8.51 3.21 -22.50
N SER A 199 7.93 3.49 -21.33
CA SER A 199 8.55 4.09 -20.15
C SER A 199 8.75 3.06 -19.03
N PRO A 200 9.65 3.32 -18.07
CA PRO A 200 9.81 2.46 -16.90
C PRO A 200 8.49 2.25 -16.15
N THR A 201 8.18 0.99 -15.83
CA THR A 201 6.90 0.62 -15.19
C THR A 201 6.99 0.55 -13.67
N VAL A 202 6.01 1.09 -12.95
CA VAL A 202 5.76 0.84 -11.52
C VAL A 202 4.47 0.04 -11.39
N VAL A 203 4.54 -1.16 -10.81
CA VAL A 203 3.38 -2.03 -10.63
C VAL A 203 2.80 -1.84 -9.24
N LEU A 204 1.48 -1.70 -9.15
CA LEU A 204 0.72 -1.64 -7.91
C LEU A 204 0.02 -2.98 -7.71
N SER A 205 0.29 -3.63 -6.57
CA SER A 205 -0.34 -4.89 -6.17
C SER A 205 -0.71 -4.82 -4.70
N HIS A 206 -1.95 -5.06 -4.33
CA HIS A 206 -2.34 -4.92 -2.92
C HIS A 206 -1.63 -5.96 -2.05
N SER A 207 -1.83 -7.23 -2.38
CA SER A 207 -1.21 -8.37 -1.70
C SER A 207 0.18 -8.67 -2.29
N PRO A 208 1.23 -8.74 -1.44
CA PRO A 208 2.59 -8.99 -1.92
C PRO A 208 2.82 -10.45 -2.36
N ALA A 209 1.92 -11.40 -2.04
CA ALA A 209 1.99 -12.77 -2.53
C ALA A 209 1.98 -12.88 -4.07
N LEU A 210 1.43 -11.88 -4.77
CA LEU A 210 1.42 -11.85 -6.24
C LEU A 210 2.81 -11.53 -6.83
N PHE A 211 3.74 -11.02 -6.02
CA PHE A 211 5.03 -10.51 -6.48
C PHE A 211 5.86 -11.51 -7.31
N PRO A 212 6.07 -12.78 -6.91
CA PRO A 212 6.82 -13.73 -7.73
C PRO A 212 6.23 -13.91 -9.14
N ALA A 213 4.89 -13.93 -9.24
CA ALA A 213 4.21 -14.06 -10.51
C ALA A 213 4.32 -12.79 -11.37
N LEU A 214 4.27 -11.61 -10.75
CA LEU A 214 4.50 -10.33 -11.45
C LEU A 214 5.94 -10.21 -11.95
N ALA A 215 6.92 -10.59 -11.14
CA ALA A 215 8.33 -10.61 -11.53
C ALA A 215 8.55 -11.54 -12.73
N ALA A 216 7.95 -12.74 -12.70
CA ALA A 216 7.97 -13.67 -13.82
C ALA A 216 7.26 -13.12 -15.09
N ALA A 217 6.24 -12.28 -14.92
CA ALA A 217 5.55 -11.58 -16.01
C ALA A 217 6.31 -10.34 -16.53
N GLY A 218 7.49 -10.04 -15.97
CA GLY A 218 8.37 -8.95 -16.43
C GLY A 218 8.34 -7.69 -15.56
N ALA A 219 7.62 -7.68 -14.43
CA ALA A 219 7.62 -6.55 -13.52
C ALA A 219 9.01 -6.36 -12.89
N ARG A 220 9.48 -5.12 -12.82
CA ARG A 220 10.78 -4.78 -12.21
C ARG A 220 10.67 -4.07 -10.89
N ARG A 221 9.57 -3.34 -10.65
CA ARG A 221 9.32 -2.55 -9.46
C ARG A 221 7.85 -2.70 -9.07
N VAL A 222 7.60 -3.24 -7.89
CA VAL A 222 6.27 -3.54 -7.36
C VAL A 222 6.08 -2.84 -6.03
N LEU A 223 4.98 -2.13 -5.86
CA LEU A 223 4.57 -1.49 -4.63
C LEU A 223 3.33 -2.20 -4.09
N ALA A 224 3.37 -2.59 -2.82
CA ALA A 224 2.33 -3.36 -2.16
C ALA A 224 2.01 -2.89 -0.74
N GLY A 225 0.92 -3.42 -0.19
CA GLY A 225 0.47 -3.17 1.17
C GLY A 225 0.06 -4.47 1.86
N HIS A 226 -1.20 -4.52 2.33
CA HIS A 226 -1.90 -5.70 2.83
C HIS A 226 -1.43 -6.24 4.18
N SER A 227 -0.13 -6.33 4.41
CA SER A 227 0.45 -6.97 5.60
C SER A 227 0.30 -6.16 6.88
N HIS A 228 0.05 -4.85 6.76
CA HIS A 228 0.14 -3.84 7.83
C HIS A 228 1.47 -3.83 8.61
N GLY A 229 2.54 -4.40 8.03
CA GLY A 229 3.77 -4.70 8.74
C GLY A 229 3.56 -5.55 9.99
N GLY A 230 2.53 -6.40 10.01
CA GLY A 230 2.18 -7.28 11.13
C GLY A 230 1.49 -6.62 12.33
N GLN A 231 1.30 -5.30 12.32
CA GLN A 231 0.70 -4.44 13.37
C GLN A 231 1.33 -4.50 14.78
N VAL A 232 1.56 -5.70 15.33
CA VAL A 232 2.05 -5.95 16.68
C VAL A 232 3.32 -6.78 16.58
N HIS A 233 4.44 -6.15 16.87
CA HIS A 233 5.75 -6.79 16.94
C HIS A 233 6.15 -7.04 18.39
N LEU A 234 6.31 -8.32 18.74
CA LEU A 234 6.84 -8.74 20.03
C LEU A 234 8.37 -8.75 19.98
N PRO A 235 9.07 -8.24 21.01
CA PRO A 235 10.52 -8.32 21.09
C PRO A 235 10.98 -9.76 20.88
N LEU A 236 12.02 -9.94 20.05
CA LEU A 236 12.64 -11.24 19.71
C LEU A 236 11.78 -12.22 18.88
N LEU A 237 10.45 -12.07 18.85
CA LEU A 237 9.53 -12.98 18.16
C LEU A 237 8.99 -12.43 16.83
N GLY A 238 9.16 -11.12 16.59
CA GLY A 238 8.70 -10.48 15.36
C GLY A 238 7.18 -10.27 15.31
N PRO A 239 6.55 -10.28 14.12
CA PRO A 239 5.12 -10.00 13.98
C PRO A 239 4.27 -11.10 14.63
N LEU A 240 3.29 -10.69 15.43
CA LEU A 240 2.35 -11.62 16.07
C LEU A 240 1.39 -12.25 15.06
N TRP A 241 0.99 -11.50 14.03
CA TRP A 241 0.02 -11.95 13.04
C TRP A 241 0.22 -11.23 11.71
N VAL A 242 -0.01 -11.94 10.60
CA VAL A 242 -0.09 -11.35 9.24
C VAL A 242 -1.26 -11.98 8.47
N PRO A 243 -1.90 -11.24 7.54
CA PRO A 243 -2.96 -11.79 6.71
C PRO A 243 -2.45 -12.80 5.69
N ARG A 244 -3.33 -13.70 5.22
CA ARG A 244 -3.06 -14.57 4.06
C ARG A 244 -2.87 -13.71 2.82
N GLY A 245 -1.87 -14.01 2.00
CA GLY A 245 -1.45 -13.12 0.92
C GLY A 245 -0.18 -12.33 1.26
N THR A 246 0.35 -12.47 2.48
CA THR A 246 1.66 -11.89 2.83
C THR A 246 2.84 -12.71 2.29
N ASP A 247 2.75 -14.05 2.33
CA ASP A 247 3.75 -15.02 1.82
C ASP A 247 5.23 -14.72 2.17
N GLY A 248 5.45 -14.18 3.37
CA GLY A 248 6.77 -13.84 3.90
C GLY A 248 7.24 -12.41 3.61
N TYR A 249 6.53 -11.66 2.77
CA TYR A 249 6.81 -10.26 2.47
C TYR A 249 6.05 -9.33 3.42
N VAL A 250 6.61 -9.11 4.62
CA VAL A 250 5.92 -8.42 5.70
C VAL A 250 6.03 -6.90 5.61
N ALA A 251 7.22 -6.33 5.43
CA ALA A 251 7.38 -4.88 5.36
C ALA A 251 8.73 -4.50 4.76
N GLY A 252 8.79 -3.35 4.09
CA GLY A 252 10.01 -2.81 3.50
C GLY A 252 10.36 -3.47 2.17
N TRP A 253 11.64 -3.40 1.81
CA TRP A 253 12.15 -3.83 0.50
C TRP A 253 12.50 -5.31 0.45
N TYR A 254 12.17 -5.94 -0.67
CA TYR A 254 12.59 -7.27 -1.05
C TYR A 254 13.09 -7.26 -2.48
N HIS A 255 14.10 -8.08 -2.75
CA HIS A 255 14.65 -8.27 -4.09
C HIS A 255 14.62 -9.75 -4.45
N GLU A 256 13.97 -10.10 -5.55
CA GLU A 256 13.89 -11.48 -6.05
C GLU A 256 13.69 -11.49 -7.56
N ALA A 257 14.29 -12.46 -8.25
CA ALA A 257 14.16 -12.62 -9.69
C ALA A 257 14.49 -11.35 -10.52
N GLY A 258 15.39 -10.49 -10.02
CA GLY A 258 15.75 -9.23 -10.68
C GLY A 258 14.64 -8.19 -10.67
N ALA A 259 13.75 -8.24 -9.67
CA ALA A 259 12.69 -7.29 -9.42
C ALA A 259 12.69 -6.86 -7.96
N ASP A 260 12.21 -5.64 -7.73
CA ASP A 260 12.09 -5.04 -6.41
C ASP A 260 10.63 -4.99 -5.98
N LEU A 261 10.39 -5.32 -4.71
CA LEU A 261 9.11 -5.19 -4.03
C LEU A 261 9.27 -4.28 -2.82
N PHE A 262 8.40 -3.29 -2.69
CA PHE A 262 8.22 -2.54 -1.44
C PHE A 262 6.88 -2.88 -0.82
N VAL A 263 6.88 -3.31 0.44
CA VAL A 263 5.66 -3.59 1.22
C VAL A 263 5.45 -2.51 2.27
N HIS A 264 4.39 -1.73 2.07
CA HIS A 264 3.96 -0.64 2.93
C HIS A 264 3.34 -1.16 4.24
N ARG A 265 3.63 -0.52 5.37
CA ARG A 265 3.13 -0.93 6.71
C ARG A 265 1.68 -0.54 6.97
N GLY A 266 1.05 0.18 6.05
CA GLY A 266 -0.33 0.65 6.12
C GLY A 266 -0.53 1.86 7.03
N LEU A 267 -1.53 2.69 6.72
CA LEU A 267 -1.88 3.88 7.52
C LEU A 267 -2.90 3.59 8.62
N GLY A 268 -3.82 2.67 8.34
CA GLY A 268 -4.90 2.24 9.23
C GLY A 268 -4.52 1.03 10.05
N TRP A 269 -5.51 0.22 10.42
CA TRP A 269 -5.34 -1.04 11.14
C TRP A 269 -6.47 -1.98 10.75
N SER A 270 -6.19 -3.28 10.80
CA SER A 270 -7.17 -4.33 10.59
C SER A 270 -7.35 -5.14 11.87
N ILE A 271 -8.51 -5.76 12.03
CA ILE A 271 -8.92 -6.63 13.15
C ILE A 271 -9.07 -5.90 14.49
N ALA A 272 -8.00 -5.26 14.99
CA ALA A 272 -7.97 -4.54 16.25
C ALA A 272 -7.24 -3.19 16.09
N PRO A 273 -7.71 -2.13 16.77
CA PRO A 273 -7.10 -0.79 16.73
C PRO A 273 -5.83 -0.71 17.57
N LEU A 274 -4.88 -1.62 17.33
CA LEU A 274 -3.64 -1.72 18.07
C LEU A 274 -2.47 -1.86 17.10
N ARG A 275 -1.47 -0.99 17.31
CA ARG A 275 -0.14 -1.08 16.71
C ARG A 275 0.91 -0.99 17.81
N LEU A 276 1.85 -1.94 17.83
CA LEU A 276 2.95 -2.00 18.80
C LEU A 276 4.26 -2.30 18.05
N HIS A 277 5.25 -1.41 18.19
CA HIS A 277 6.52 -1.45 17.45
C HIS A 277 6.37 -1.53 15.90
N CYS A 278 5.21 -1.11 15.37
CA CYS A 278 4.93 -1.00 13.95
C CYS A 278 3.99 0.20 13.68
N PRO A 279 4.50 1.43 13.80
CA PRO A 279 3.70 2.63 13.59
C PRO A 279 3.13 2.66 12.15
N PRO A 280 2.01 3.38 11.93
CA PRO A 280 1.53 3.67 10.58
C PRO A 280 2.62 4.30 9.73
N GLU A 281 2.64 4.02 8.42
CA GLU A 281 3.67 4.52 7.51
C GLU A 281 3.09 5.48 6.48
N LEU A 282 3.83 6.55 6.18
CA LEU A 282 3.67 7.42 5.03
C LEU A 282 4.94 7.31 4.19
N ALA A 283 4.90 6.56 3.09
CA ALA A 283 6.09 6.27 2.30
C ALA A 283 6.27 7.26 1.13
N CYS A 284 7.44 7.87 1.07
CA CYS A 284 7.89 8.74 0.00
C CYS A 284 8.97 8.01 -0.81
N LEU A 285 8.69 7.69 -2.07
CA LEU A 285 9.64 7.04 -2.97
C LEU A 285 10.13 8.04 -4.01
N HIS A 286 11.42 8.27 -4.02
CA HIS A 286 12.13 9.13 -4.95
C HIS A 286 12.75 8.27 -6.05
N LEU A 287 12.11 8.22 -7.21
CA LEU A 287 12.69 7.56 -8.38
C LEU A 287 13.69 8.52 -9.03
N LEU A 288 14.93 8.07 -9.17
CA LEU A 288 16.03 8.85 -9.73
C LEU A 288 16.44 8.24 -11.07
N PRO A 289 16.79 9.04 -12.10
CA PRO A 289 17.41 8.52 -13.31
C PRO A 289 18.61 7.64 -12.95
N GLY A 290 18.62 6.38 -13.41
CA GLY A 290 19.78 5.52 -13.29
C GLY A 290 20.98 6.14 -13.99
N ALA A 291 22.18 5.98 -13.43
CA ALA A 291 23.40 6.31 -14.17
C ALA A 291 23.43 5.39 -15.40
N SER A 292 23.42 5.95 -16.61
CA SER A 292 23.61 5.16 -17.82
C SER A 292 24.89 4.32 -17.67
N PRO A 293 24.87 3.02 -17.99
CA PRO A 293 26.10 2.23 -18.04
C PRO A 293 27.09 2.79 -19.07
#